data_AF-A0A7J6KQ21-F1
#
_entry.id   AF-A0A7J6KQ21-F1
#
_cell.length_a   1.000
_cell.length_b   1.000
_cell.length_c   1.000
_cell.angle_alpha   90.00
_cell.angle_beta   90.00
_cell.angle_gamma   90.00
#
_symmetry.space_group_name_H-M   'P 1'
#
loop_
_entity.id
_entity.type
_entity.pdbx_description
1 polymer ?
#
loop_
_entity_poly.entity_id
_entity_poly.type
_entity_poly.pdbx_seq_one_letter_code
_entity_poly.pdbx_strand_id
1 'polypeptide(L)'
;AVEDNYDDYDGFVILHGTDTMSYTSSALSFMFSNLAKSVIITGSILPFDEPHSDARRNIIVSVLLAGLYNVPEVSIFFGTHLLRGSRSVKVDSGAIEAFESPKFPALASMNVGVNFLDTSLPAPTGPFEVQKEMESSLLVMRMSPGFANLESLALSDVKGVVLLLYGTGNAASNQPHFTNWLLKLKEQGIPVIAVSQVVRGTVALADYAVGAQLLSLGLISAGDMTAEAAIAKLSYLLARGYTQEEIANTFEKSLRGELTENNIAADDPFRDLSFDVSE
;
A
#
# COMPACT_ATOMS: atom_id res chain seq x y z
N ALA A 1 4.79 19.25 12.18
CA ALA A 1 6.23 18.97 12.35
C ALA A 1 6.97 19.03 11.01
N VAL A 2 6.81 18.06 10.11
CA VAL A 2 7.47 18.12 8.77
C VAL A 2 7.07 19.38 8.01
N GLU A 3 5.78 19.69 7.93
CA GLU A 3 5.26 20.92 7.31
C GLU A 3 5.87 22.19 7.92
N ASP A 4 5.82 22.33 9.24
CA ASP A 4 6.29 23.52 9.95
C ASP A 4 7.80 23.77 9.81
N ASN A 5 8.57 22.74 9.43
CA ASN A 5 10.03 22.81 9.31
C ASN A 5 10.47 22.55 7.87
N TYR A 6 9.54 22.55 6.90
CA TYR A 6 9.82 22.05 5.56
C TYR A 6 10.92 22.84 4.86
N ASP A 7 10.97 24.16 5.05
CA ASP A 7 11.94 25.04 4.40
C ASP A 7 13.30 25.11 5.14
N ASP A 8 13.34 24.74 6.41
CA ASP A 8 14.51 24.89 7.28
C ASP A 8 15.51 23.73 7.20
N TYR A 9 15.09 22.57 6.66
CA TYR A 9 15.90 21.33 6.61
C TYR A 9 15.94 20.71 5.22
N ASP A 10 17.03 20.03 4.88
CA ASP A 10 17.21 19.36 3.57
C ASP A 10 16.46 18.02 3.45
N GLY A 11 16.13 17.40 4.58
CA GLY A 11 15.43 16.12 4.65
C GLY A 11 14.98 15.80 6.07
N PHE A 12 14.12 14.79 6.21
CA PHE A 12 13.47 14.44 7.47
C PHE A 12 13.67 12.97 7.81
N VAL A 13 13.99 12.69 9.06
CA VAL A 13 13.98 11.33 9.62
C VAL A 13 12.92 11.25 10.72
N ILE A 14 11.98 10.31 10.58
CA ILE A 14 10.91 10.08 11.55
C ILE A 14 11.18 8.77 12.27
N LEU A 15 11.41 8.84 13.58
CA LEU A 15 11.55 7.66 14.42
C LEU A 15 10.16 7.12 14.76
N HIS A 16 9.94 5.83 14.52
CA HIS A 16 8.64 5.21 14.65
C HIS A 16 8.74 3.76 15.16
N GLY A 17 7.71 3.31 15.89
CA GLY A 17 7.59 1.90 16.28
C GLY A 17 7.38 1.00 15.06
N THR A 18 7.93 -0.21 15.06
CA THR A 18 7.95 -1.05 13.85
C THR A 18 6.57 -1.60 13.47
N ASP A 19 5.68 -1.86 14.44
CA ASP A 19 4.41 -2.56 14.20
C ASP A 19 3.46 -1.86 13.24
N THR A 20 3.44 -0.52 13.23
CA THR A 20 2.57 0.28 12.37
C THR A 20 3.34 1.19 11.41
N MET A 21 4.66 0.98 11.28
CA MET A 21 5.53 1.81 10.45
C MET A 21 5.07 1.85 8.99
N SER A 22 4.71 0.69 8.41
CA SER A 22 4.19 0.58 7.03
C SER A 22 2.86 1.31 6.81
N TYR A 23 2.02 1.39 7.85
CA TYR A 23 0.75 2.13 7.79
C TYR A 23 1.01 3.63 7.80
N THR A 24 1.86 4.10 8.72
CA THR A 24 2.25 5.51 8.81
C THR A 24 2.97 5.96 7.55
N SER A 25 3.90 5.15 7.01
CA SER A 25 4.61 5.48 5.77
C SER A 25 3.67 5.61 4.60
N SER A 26 2.72 4.68 4.47
CA SER A 26 1.70 4.72 3.43
C SER A 26 0.81 5.95 3.56
N ALA A 27 0.33 6.28 4.76
CA ALA A 27 -0.49 7.47 5.00
C ALA A 27 0.25 8.76 4.62
N LEU A 28 1.49 8.93 5.12
CA LEU A 28 2.30 10.10 4.82
C LEU A 28 2.62 10.23 3.32
N SER A 29 2.81 9.13 2.60
CA SER A 29 2.98 9.17 1.14
C SER A 29 1.82 9.91 0.46
N PHE A 30 0.57 9.66 0.84
CA PHE A 30 -0.60 10.32 0.25
C PHE A 30 -0.84 11.73 0.81
N MET A 31 -0.64 11.93 2.12
CA MET A 31 -0.82 13.22 2.78
C MET A 31 0.12 14.28 2.23
N PHE A 32 1.34 13.90 1.88
CA PHE A 32 2.36 14.78 1.32
C PHE A 32 2.20 14.93 -0.19
N SER A 33 1.77 16.11 -0.61
CA SER A 33 1.68 16.50 -2.02
C SER A 33 2.89 17.34 -2.39
N ASN A 34 3.43 17.10 -3.58
CA ASN A 34 4.64 17.76 -4.08
C ASN A 34 5.83 17.69 -3.10
N LEU A 35 6.07 16.51 -2.51
CA LEU A 35 7.23 16.29 -1.66
C LEU A 35 8.52 16.29 -2.50
N ALA A 36 9.38 17.30 -2.31
CA ALA A 36 10.63 17.47 -3.04
C ALA A 36 11.90 17.08 -2.24
N LYS A 37 11.71 16.59 -1.00
CA LYS A 37 12.77 16.26 -0.03
C LYS A 37 12.57 14.85 0.50
N SER A 38 13.64 14.20 0.95
CA SER A 38 13.54 12.86 1.54
C SER A 38 12.86 12.89 2.90
N VAL A 39 11.86 12.02 3.07
CA VAL A 39 11.25 11.70 4.37
C VAL A 39 11.47 10.22 4.63
N ILE A 40 12.39 9.90 5.53
CA ILE A 40 12.76 8.53 5.87
C ILE A 40 12.19 8.16 7.23
N ILE A 41 11.34 7.15 7.27
CA ILE A 41 10.83 6.58 8.49
C ILE A 41 11.73 5.41 8.88
N THR A 42 12.14 5.35 10.13
CA THR A 42 12.98 4.26 10.64
C THR A 42 12.69 3.96 12.09
N GLY A 43 13.28 2.91 12.61
CA GLY A 43 13.13 2.47 14.00
C GLY A 43 14.12 1.36 14.30
N SER A 44 13.76 0.52 15.26
CA SER A 44 14.55 -0.66 15.62
C SER A 44 13.68 -1.79 16.13
N ILE A 45 14.19 -3.01 16.04
CA ILE A 45 13.61 -4.16 16.73
C ILE A 45 13.99 -4.12 18.20
N LEU A 46 15.25 -3.79 18.49
CA LEU A 46 15.78 -3.75 19.84
C LEU A 46 15.77 -2.32 20.41
N PRO A 47 15.57 -2.14 21.72
CA PRO A 47 15.79 -0.87 22.41
C PRO A 47 17.19 -0.28 22.13
N PHE A 48 17.31 1.04 22.14
CA PHE A 48 18.54 1.76 21.74
C PHE A 48 19.74 1.49 22.66
N ASP A 49 19.48 1.23 23.94
CA ASP A 49 20.48 0.97 24.98
C ASP A 49 21.08 -0.43 24.91
N GLU A 50 20.47 -1.36 24.16
CA GLU A 50 21.03 -2.68 23.97
C GLU A 50 22.34 -2.64 23.16
N PRO A 51 23.40 -3.37 23.59
CA PRO A 51 24.70 -3.33 22.91
C PRO A 51 24.66 -3.72 21.44
N HIS A 52 23.75 -4.61 21.07
CA HIS A 52 23.58 -5.17 19.73
C HIS A 52 22.36 -4.61 18.99
N SER A 53 21.83 -3.47 19.46
CA SER A 53 20.69 -2.79 18.86
C SER A 53 20.96 -2.33 17.43
N ASP A 54 19.99 -2.57 16.55
CA ASP A 54 19.94 -2.07 15.18
C ASP A 54 19.63 -0.56 15.11
N ALA A 55 19.13 0.04 16.20
CA ALA A 55 18.71 1.44 16.24
C ALA A 55 19.80 2.42 15.82
N ARG A 56 21.03 2.26 16.33
CA ARG A 56 22.14 3.17 16.04
C ARG A 56 22.43 3.22 14.55
N ARG A 57 22.52 2.05 13.92
CA ARG A 57 22.81 1.94 12.50
C ARG A 57 21.65 2.49 11.67
N ASN A 58 20.42 2.11 12.00
CA ASN A 58 19.23 2.58 11.29
C ASN A 58 19.10 4.10 11.31
N ILE A 59 19.31 4.73 12.46
CA ILE A 59 19.27 6.21 12.61
C ILE A 59 20.39 6.87 11.81
N ILE A 60 21.64 6.43 12.00
CA ILE A 60 22.80 7.04 11.32
C ILE A 60 22.63 6.98 9.81
N VAL A 61 22.28 5.81 9.27
CA VAL A 61 22.13 5.64 7.83
C VAL A 61 20.93 6.42 7.31
N SER A 62 19.81 6.47 8.03
CA SER A 62 18.64 7.28 7.64
C SER A 62 18.99 8.77 7.56
N VAL A 63 19.75 9.30 8.51
CA VAL A 63 20.18 10.72 8.49
C VAL A 63 21.13 10.97 7.33
N LEU A 64 22.10 10.08 7.08
CA LEU A 64 23.00 10.19 5.94
C LEU A 64 22.24 10.14 4.61
N LEU A 65 21.27 9.24 4.47
CA LEU A 65 20.45 9.14 3.27
C LEU A 65 19.62 10.40 3.06
N ALA A 66 18.92 10.87 4.09
CA ALA A 66 18.05 12.05 4.00
C ALA A 66 18.81 13.36 3.76
N GLY A 67 20.06 13.47 4.24
CA GLY A 67 20.87 14.68 4.12
C GLY A 67 21.79 14.72 2.89
N LEU A 68 22.20 13.57 2.34
CA LEU A 68 23.15 13.50 1.24
C LEU A 68 22.51 13.15 -0.11
N TYR A 69 21.33 12.54 -0.11
CA TYR A 69 20.64 12.10 -1.32
C TYR A 69 19.22 12.64 -1.33
N ASN A 70 18.79 13.14 -2.49
CA ASN A 70 17.41 13.59 -2.64
C ASN A 70 16.55 12.51 -3.30
N VAL A 71 15.93 11.67 -2.47
CA VAL A 71 14.85 10.77 -2.86
C VAL A 71 13.53 11.45 -2.47
N PRO A 72 12.76 12.05 -3.41
CA PRO A 72 11.60 12.89 -3.11
C PRO A 72 10.35 12.06 -2.74
N GLU A 73 10.49 11.20 -1.75
CA GLU A 73 9.48 10.24 -1.33
C GLU A 73 9.45 10.05 0.18
N VAL A 74 8.30 9.58 0.66
CA VAL A 74 8.24 8.92 1.96
C VAL A 74 8.74 7.49 1.81
N SER A 75 9.77 7.14 2.55
CA SER A 75 10.44 5.85 2.48
C SER A 75 10.63 5.24 3.86
N ILE A 76 10.85 3.93 3.92
CA ILE A 76 11.30 3.22 5.12
C ILE A 76 12.75 2.82 4.92
N PHE A 77 13.61 3.16 5.88
CA PHE A 77 14.94 2.56 5.96
C PHE A 77 14.97 1.55 7.10
N PHE A 78 15.24 0.28 6.78
CA PHE A 78 15.39 -0.77 7.77
C PHE A 78 16.37 -1.83 7.28
N GLY A 79 17.20 -2.36 8.18
CA GLY A 79 18.23 -3.32 7.80
C GLY A 79 19.14 -2.72 6.72
N THR A 80 19.20 -3.35 5.56
CA THR A 80 20.06 -2.93 4.44
C THR A 80 19.30 -2.23 3.31
N HIS A 81 18.02 -1.93 3.48
CA HIS A 81 17.17 -1.46 2.38
C HIS A 81 16.51 -0.11 2.65
N LEU A 82 16.48 0.74 1.62
CA LEU A 82 15.58 1.89 1.53
C LEU A 82 14.40 1.49 0.66
N LEU A 83 13.21 1.47 1.23
CA LEU A 83 11.99 0.97 0.60
C LEU A 83 11.00 2.12 0.38
N ARG A 84 10.25 2.11 -0.73
CA ARG A 84 9.13 3.04 -0.91
C ARG A 84 8.09 2.81 0.20
N GLY A 85 7.71 3.87 0.91
CA GLY A 85 6.84 3.78 2.08
C GLY A 85 5.48 3.14 1.78
N SER A 86 4.88 3.49 0.65
CA SER A 86 3.61 2.94 0.15
C SER A 86 3.70 1.55 -0.50
N ARG A 87 4.89 0.92 -0.48
CA ARG A 87 5.12 -0.46 -0.99
C ARG A 87 5.65 -1.41 0.08
N SER A 88 5.89 -0.90 1.29
CA SER A 88 6.58 -1.62 2.35
C SER A 88 5.60 -2.35 3.26
N VAL A 89 5.97 -3.55 3.70
CA VAL A 89 5.25 -4.36 4.70
C VAL A 89 6.22 -4.89 5.76
N LYS A 90 5.78 -4.97 7.01
CA LYS A 90 6.51 -5.68 8.05
C LYS A 90 6.25 -7.18 7.89
N VAL A 91 7.29 -7.94 7.55
CA VAL A 91 7.19 -9.39 7.27
C VAL A 91 7.70 -10.27 8.42
N ASP A 92 8.49 -9.68 9.33
CA ASP A 92 9.07 -10.40 10.46
C ASP A 92 8.96 -9.55 11.74
N SER A 93 8.80 -10.21 12.89
CA SER A 93 8.66 -9.55 14.20
C SER A 93 9.98 -9.41 14.96
N GLY A 94 11.03 -10.15 14.58
CA GLY A 94 12.31 -10.21 15.31
C GLY A 94 13.57 -10.13 14.45
N ALA A 95 13.49 -10.30 13.13
CA ALA A 95 14.63 -10.19 12.24
C ALA A 95 15.09 -8.72 12.07
N ILE A 96 16.39 -8.50 11.89
CA ILE A 96 16.95 -7.17 11.56
C ILE A 96 16.43 -6.68 10.20
N GLU A 97 16.18 -7.60 9.26
CA GLU A 97 15.50 -7.31 7.98
C GLU A 97 13.99 -7.55 8.15
N ALA A 98 13.34 -6.73 8.99
CA ALA A 98 11.92 -6.92 9.34
C ALA A 98 10.93 -6.44 8.27
N PHE A 99 11.39 -5.63 7.31
CA PHE A 99 10.55 -4.99 6.31
C PHE A 99 10.96 -5.41 4.90
N GLU A 100 9.97 -5.66 4.06
CA GLU A 100 10.15 -5.94 2.64
C GLU A 100 9.27 -5.03 1.78
N SER A 101 9.61 -4.93 0.50
CA SER A 101 8.74 -4.40 -0.56
C SER A 101 8.49 -5.51 -1.58
N PRO A 102 7.51 -6.40 -1.35
CA PRO A 102 7.41 -7.67 -2.09
C PRO A 102 7.00 -7.51 -3.57
N LYS A 103 6.40 -6.37 -3.92
CA LYS A 103 5.80 -6.09 -5.23
C LYS A 103 6.47 -4.92 -5.97
N PHE A 104 7.52 -4.35 -5.39
CA PHE A 104 8.29 -3.25 -5.97
C PHE A 104 9.74 -3.32 -5.48
N PRO A 105 10.76 -3.09 -6.33
CA PRO A 105 12.14 -3.12 -5.87
C PRO A 105 12.44 -2.06 -4.80
N ALA A 106 13.48 -2.30 -3.99
CA ALA A 106 13.99 -1.27 -3.08
C ALA A 106 14.42 -0.02 -3.86
N LEU A 107 14.31 1.16 -3.26
CA LEU A 107 14.83 2.42 -3.84
C LEU A 107 16.35 2.44 -3.77
N ALA A 108 16.92 1.88 -2.69
CA ALA A 108 18.35 1.68 -2.55
C ALA A 108 18.67 0.47 -1.67
N SER A 109 19.88 -0.07 -1.85
CA SER A 109 20.46 -1.09 -0.97
C SER A 109 21.82 -0.66 -0.42
N MET A 110 22.06 -0.99 0.84
CA MET A 110 23.27 -0.69 1.60
C MET A 110 24.13 -1.95 1.71
N ASN A 111 25.13 -2.04 0.84
CA ASN A 111 26.16 -3.10 0.88
C ASN A 111 27.50 -2.46 1.30
N VAL A 112 28.58 -2.70 0.54
CA VAL A 112 29.86 -1.97 0.73
C VAL A 112 29.69 -0.46 0.51
N GLY A 113 28.68 -0.05 -0.27
CA GLY A 113 28.25 1.33 -0.46
C GLY A 113 26.74 1.41 -0.69
N VAL A 114 26.26 2.61 -1.02
CA VAL A 114 24.85 2.86 -1.35
C VAL A 114 24.63 2.61 -2.84
N ASN A 115 23.73 1.69 -3.19
CA ASN A 115 23.33 1.43 -4.57
C ASN A 115 21.87 1.85 -4.76
N PHE A 116 21.63 2.94 -5.49
CA PHE A 116 20.30 3.39 -5.85
C PHE A 116 19.81 2.66 -7.10
N LEU A 117 18.52 2.33 -7.11
CA LEU A 117 17.82 1.90 -8.31
C LEU A 117 17.10 3.10 -8.94
N ASP A 118 17.03 3.12 -10.27
CA ASP A 118 16.35 4.17 -11.03
C ASP A 118 14.82 3.95 -11.03
N THR A 119 14.25 3.96 -9.83
CA THR A 119 12.85 3.62 -9.55
C THR A 119 12.16 4.67 -8.68
N SER A 120 12.88 5.73 -8.31
CA SER A 120 12.38 6.83 -7.50
C SER A 120 11.37 7.68 -8.28
N LEU A 121 10.43 8.28 -7.58
CA LEU A 121 9.49 9.23 -8.17
C LEU A 121 10.23 10.47 -8.70
N PRO A 122 9.75 11.06 -9.80
CA PRO A 122 10.32 12.31 -10.30
C PRO A 122 10.13 13.43 -9.27
N ALA A 123 11.06 14.38 -9.26
CA ALA A 123 10.92 15.58 -8.45
C ALA A 123 9.63 16.34 -8.83
N PRO A 124 8.83 16.80 -7.85
CA PRO A 124 7.61 17.52 -8.13
C PRO A 124 7.90 18.94 -8.61
N THR A 125 6.91 19.57 -9.25
CA THR A 125 7.01 20.93 -9.79
C THR A 125 6.23 21.98 -8.98
N GLY A 126 5.37 21.56 -8.05
CA GLY A 126 4.54 22.44 -7.22
C GLY A 126 5.09 22.67 -5.81
N PRO A 127 4.47 23.59 -5.03
CA PRO A 127 4.82 23.78 -3.63
C PRO A 127 4.40 22.57 -2.79
N PHE A 128 5.18 22.27 -1.75
CA PHE A 128 4.86 21.22 -0.79
C PHE A 128 3.57 21.55 -0.04
N GLU A 129 2.65 20.61 0.01
CA GLU A 129 1.35 20.75 0.68
C GLU A 129 1.03 19.50 1.49
N VAL A 130 0.40 19.68 2.65
CA VAL A 130 0.00 18.58 3.52
C VAL A 130 -1.52 18.51 3.66
N GLN A 131 -2.10 17.40 3.21
CA GLN A 131 -3.47 17.05 3.58
C GLN A 131 -3.50 16.36 4.93
N LYS A 132 -4.07 17.03 5.93
CA LYS A 132 -4.08 16.55 7.32
C LYS A 132 -5.24 15.59 7.61
N GLU A 133 -6.37 15.80 6.96
CA GLU A 133 -7.59 15.02 7.18
C GLU A 133 -7.52 13.65 6.47
N MET A 134 -7.89 12.61 7.22
CA MET A 134 -7.91 11.20 6.82
C MET A 134 -9.18 10.57 7.39
N GLU A 135 -9.89 9.74 6.61
CA GLU A 135 -11.10 9.05 7.08
C GLU A 135 -10.72 7.78 7.87
N SER A 136 -11.10 7.70 9.13
CA SER A 136 -10.79 6.58 10.03
C SER A 136 -11.85 5.49 10.08
N SER A 137 -13.07 5.76 9.61
CA SER A 137 -14.23 4.87 9.65
C SER A 137 -14.18 3.77 8.58
N LEU A 138 -13.11 2.98 8.57
CA LEU A 138 -12.88 1.91 7.60
C LEU A 138 -13.10 0.53 8.24
N LEU A 139 -13.81 -0.35 7.52
CA LEU A 139 -13.91 -1.77 7.87
C LEU A 139 -12.90 -2.56 7.05
N VAL A 140 -11.89 -3.15 7.72
CA VAL A 140 -10.88 -3.99 7.07
C VAL A 140 -11.13 -5.45 7.44
N MET A 141 -11.37 -6.30 6.44
CA MET A 141 -11.66 -7.72 6.67
C MET A 141 -10.76 -8.62 5.84
N ARG A 142 -10.07 -9.54 6.52
CA ARG A 142 -9.38 -10.64 5.87
C ARG A 142 -10.35 -11.81 5.69
N MET A 143 -10.65 -12.15 4.45
CA MET A 143 -11.57 -13.23 4.15
C MET A 143 -10.96 -14.60 4.51
N SER A 144 -11.76 -15.51 5.05
CA SER A 144 -11.38 -16.90 5.28
C SER A 144 -12.47 -17.85 4.78
N PRO A 145 -12.13 -19.07 4.33
CA PRO A 145 -13.15 -20.06 4.01
C PRO A 145 -14.12 -20.22 5.18
N GLY A 146 -15.43 -20.17 4.90
CA GLY A 146 -16.46 -20.24 5.94
C GLY A 146 -16.65 -18.94 6.75
N PHE A 147 -16.31 -17.77 6.19
CA PHE A 147 -16.66 -16.48 6.82
C PHE A 147 -18.16 -16.39 7.11
N ALA A 148 -18.51 -15.72 8.21
CA ALA A 148 -19.90 -15.59 8.65
C ALA A 148 -20.74 -14.77 7.67
N ASN A 149 -22.07 -14.93 7.73
CA ASN A 149 -22.97 -14.07 6.96
C ASN A 149 -22.80 -12.60 7.39
N LEU A 150 -22.38 -11.76 6.45
CA LEU A 150 -22.11 -10.34 6.66
C LEU A 150 -23.35 -9.45 6.53
N GLU A 151 -24.49 -9.94 6.02
CA GLU A 151 -25.71 -9.12 5.83
C GLU A 151 -26.21 -8.47 7.13
N SER A 152 -25.99 -9.14 8.27
CA SER A 152 -26.38 -8.67 9.59
C SER A 152 -25.39 -7.67 10.21
N LEU A 153 -24.23 -7.45 9.57
CA LEU A 153 -23.25 -6.50 10.05
C LEU A 153 -23.83 -5.08 9.96
N ALA A 154 -23.82 -4.37 11.09
CA ALA A 154 -24.19 -2.96 11.13
C ALA A 154 -23.13 -2.10 10.43
N LEU A 155 -23.57 -1.22 9.55
CA LEU A 155 -22.71 -0.37 8.71
C LEU A 155 -22.88 1.13 9.00
N SER A 156 -23.54 1.50 10.10
CA SER A 156 -23.90 2.89 10.42
C SER A 156 -22.73 3.86 10.40
N ASP A 157 -21.56 3.38 10.83
CA ASP A 157 -20.36 4.20 11.00
C ASP A 157 -19.26 3.82 10.02
N VAL A 158 -19.54 2.98 9.02
CA VAL A 158 -18.57 2.53 8.01
C VAL A 158 -18.65 3.43 6.78
N LYS A 159 -17.52 4.04 6.41
CA LYS A 159 -17.39 4.94 5.24
C LYS A 159 -16.65 4.29 4.08
N GLY A 160 -15.90 3.22 4.34
CA GLY A 160 -15.23 2.43 3.32
C GLY A 160 -14.89 1.04 3.82
N VAL A 161 -14.76 0.09 2.90
CA VAL A 161 -14.44 -1.30 3.20
C VAL A 161 -13.18 -1.70 2.45
N VAL A 162 -12.26 -2.40 3.11
CA VAL A 162 -11.11 -3.07 2.48
C VAL A 162 -11.22 -4.57 2.74
N LEU A 163 -11.38 -5.35 1.67
CA LEU A 163 -11.44 -6.81 1.72
C LEU A 163 -10.12 -7.41 1.24
N LEU A 164 -9.45 -8.17 2.11
CA LEU A 164 -8.30 -8.97 1.71
C LEU A 164 -8.82 -10.32 1.19
N LEU A 165 -8.78 -10.49 -0.13
CA LEU A 165 -9.30 -11.63 -0.89
C LEU A 165 -8.23 -12.69 -1.17
N TYR A 166 -8.63 -13.90 -1.58
CA TYR A 166 -7.70 -14.99 -1.87
C TYR A 166 -6.98 -14.78 -3.21
N GLY A 167 -5.71 -15.21 -3.28
CA GLY A 167 -4.97 -15.32 -4.54
C GLY A 167 -5.02 -14.04 -5.37
N THR A 168 -5.50 -14.14 -6.61
CA THR A 168 -5.62 -13.03 -7.56
C THR A 168 -6.87 -12.16 -7.35
N GLY A 169 -7.61 -12.33 -6.25
CA GLY A 169 -8.80 -11.53 -5.92
C GLY A 169 -10.11 -12.31 -5.86
N ASN A 170 -10.06 -13.59 -5.52
CA ASN A 170 -11.25 -14.42 -5.37
C ASN A 170 -11.82 -14.26 -3.95
N ALA A 171 -13.12 -13.97 -3.84
CA ALA A 171 -13.94 -14.30 -2.70
C ALA A 171 -15.07 -15.18 -3.20
N ALA A 172 -15.54 -16.13 -2.38
CA ALA A 172 -16.59 -17.09 -2.70
C ALA A 172 -17.89 -16.43 -3.20
N SER A 173 -17.89 -15.97 -4.46
CA SER A 173 -18.93 -15.14 -5.09
C SER A 173 -20.21 -15.92 -5.37
N ASN A 174 -20.18 -17.23 -5.13
CA ASN A 174 -21.31 -18.14 -5.21
C ASN A 174 -22.20 -18.09 -3.95
N GLN A 175 -21.85 -17.31 -2.92
CA GLN A 175 -22.66 -17.17 -1.71
C GLN A 175 -23.61 -15.96 -1.81
N PRO A 176 -24.95 -16.16 -1.90
CA PRO A 176 -25.90 -15.07 -2.13
C PRO A 176 -25.83 -13.95 -1.07
N HIS A 177 -25.59 -14.32 0.19
CA HIS A 177 -25.53 -13.35 1.27
C HIS A 177 -24.33 -12.40 1.15
N PHE A 178 -23.21 -12.87 0.62
CA PHE A 178 -22.04 -12.03 0.37
C PHE A 178 -22.31 -11.07 -0.78
N THR A 179 -22.89 -11.55 -1.89
CA THR A 179 -23.24 -10.70 -3.02
C THR A 179 -24.29 -9.65 -2.66
N ASN A 180 -25.28 -10.00 -1.84
CA ASN A 180 -26.29 -9.05 -1.35
C ASN A 180 -25.68 -7.98 -0.44
N TRP A 181 -24.75 -8.36 0.44
CA TRP A 181 -24.05 -7.42 1.29
C TRP A 181 -23.21 -6.42 0.47
N LEU A 182 -22.56 -6.86 -0.59
CA LEU A 182 -21.84 -5.98 -1.53
C LEU A 182 -22.78 -5.02 -2.27
N LEU A 183 -23.93 -5.50 -2.75
CA LEU A 183 -24.95 -4.65 -3.37
C LEU A 183 -25.46 -3.58 -2.40
N LYS A 184 -25.72 -3.95 -1.13
CA LYS A 184 -26.12 -3.01 -0.09
C LYS A 184 -25.07 -1.92 0.15
N LEU A 185 -23.78 -2.27 0.19
CA LEU A 185 -22.69 -1.29 0.31
C LEU A 185 -22.65 -0.34 -0.88
N LYS A 186 -22.79 -0.87 -2.10
CA LYS A 186 -22.85 -0.08 -3.34
C LYS A 186 -24.03 0.88 -3.35
N GLU A 187 -25.22 0.43 -2.95
CA GLU A 187 -26.42 1.28 -2.83
C GLU A 187 -26.25 2.39 -1.80
N GLN A 188 -25.48 2.15 -0.73
CA GLN A 188 -25.13 3.13 0.29
C GLN A 188 -23.97 4.05 -0.11
N GLY A 189 -23.38 3.85 -1.30
CA GLY A 189 -22.22 4.61 -1.77
C GLY A 189 -20.93 4.32 -1.00
N ILE A 190 -20.86 3.19 -0.30
CA ILE A 190 -19.68 2.78 0.48
C ILE A 190 -18.71 2.04 -0.47
N PRO A 191 -17.53 2.60 -0.79
CA PRO A 191 -16.55 1.93 -1.64
C PRO A 191 -16.00 0.66 -0.99
N VAL A 192 -15.84 -0.39 -1.79
CA VAL A 192 -15.29 -1.69 -1.37
C VAL A 192 -14.02 -1.97 -2.17
N ILE A 193 -12.87 -1.86 -1.51
CA ILE A 193 -11.56 -2.09 -2.11
C ILE A 193 -11.15 -3.55 -1.92
N ALA A 194 -10.73 -4.19 -3.01
CA ALA A 194 -10.24 -5.55 -3.03
C ALA A 194 -8.71 -5.59 -3.08
N VAL A 195 -8.10 -6.20 -2.06
CA VAL A 195 -6.65 -6.38 -1.93
C VAL A 195 -6.35 -7.88 -1.88
N SER A 196 -5.24 -8.34 -2.45
CA SER A 196 -4.82 -9.74 -2.31
C SER A 196 -4.27 -10.02 -0.91
N GLN A 197 -4.60 -11.17 -0.33
CA GLN A 197 -3.94 -11.71 0.86
C GLN A 197 -2.50 -12.19 0.60
N VAL A 198 -2.12 -12.40 -0.65
CA VAL A 198 -0.79 -12.92 -1.00
C VAL A 198 0.22 -11.78 -0.94
N VAL A 199 1.33 -12.05 -0.26
CA VAL A 199 2.41 -11.08 -0.03
C VAL A 199 3.07 -10.67 -1.35
N ARG A 200 3.32 -11.62 -2.26
CA ARG A 200 3.88 -11.41 -3.61
C ARG A 200 2.84 -11.67 -4.70
N GLY A 201 2.85 -10.86 -5.76
CA GLY A 201 1.90 -10.95 -6.87
C GLY A 201 0.87 -9.80 -6.89
N THR A 202 -0.02 -9.82 -7.88
CA THR A 202 -0.98 -8.74 -8.16
C THR A 202 -2.43 -9.25 -8.06
N VAL A 203 -3.38 -8.37 -7.73
CA VAL A 203 -4.81 -8.64 -7.89
C VAL A 203 -5.15 -8.49 -9.37
N ALA A 204 -5.64 -9.57 -9.97
CA ALA A 204 -6.09 -9.60 -11.37
C ALA A 204 -7.57 -10.00 -11.41
N LEU A 205 -8.46 -9.10 -10.96
CA LEU A 205 -9.91 -9.37 -10.92
C LEU A 205 -10.48 -9.62 -12.33
N ALA A 206 -9.89 -9.03 -13.37
CA ALA A 206 -10.36 -9.20 -14.75
C ALA A 206 -9.99 -10.57 -15.37
N ASP A 207 -8.97 -11.24 -14.83
CA ASP A 207 -8.40 -12.45 -15.45
C ASP A 207 -9.20 -13.72 -15.17
N TYR A 208 -10.19 -13.66 -14.27
CA TYR A 208 -10.98 -14.81 -13.84
C TYR A 208 -12.48 -14.48 -13.78
N ALA A 209 -13.33 -15.42 -14.20
CA ALA A 209 -14.80 -15.25 -14.22
C ALA A 209 -15.39 -14.82 -12.85
N VAL A 210 -14.80 -15.30 -11.76
CA VAL A 210 -15.19 -14.93 -10.38
C VAL A 210 -14.85 -13.47 -10.06
N GLY A 211 -13.70 -12.97 -10.52
CA GLY A 211 -13.33 -11.58 -10.31
C GLY A 211 -14.16 -10.60 -11.16
N ALA A 212 -14.52 -10.97 -12.39
CA ALA A 212 -15.43 -10.19 -13.24
C ALA A 212 -16.83 -10.02 -12.60
N GLN A 213 -17.33 -11.07 -11.93
CA GLN A 213 -18.57 -10.98 -11.16
C GLN A 213 -18.44 -10.00 -9.98
N LEU A 214 -17.32 -10.02 -9.27
CA LEU A 214 -17.09 -9.12 -8.14
C LEU A 214 -16.96 -7.65 -8.59
N LEU A 215 -16.34 -7.39 -9.74
CA LEU A 215 -16.28 -6.06 -10.35
C LEU A 215 -17.69 -5.53 -10.68
N SER A 216 -18.57 -6.36 -11.25
CA SER A 216 -19.95 -5.92 -11.55
C SER A 216 -20.77 -5.58 -10.29
N LEU A 217 -20.43 -6.22 -9.17
CA LEU A 217 -20.98 -5.92 -7.83
C LEU A 217 -20.39 -4.64 -7.20
N GLY A 218 -19.46 -3.95 -7.86
CA GLY A 218 -18.91 -2.66 -7.42
C GLY A 218 -17.65 -2.76 -6.56
N LEU A 219 -16.97 -3.91 -6.55
CA LEU A 219 -15.63 -3.98 -5.97
C LEU A 219 -14.63 -3.21 -6.84
N ILE A 220 -13.68 -2.55 -6.17
CA ILE A 220 -12.63 -1.76 -6.78
C ILE A 220 -11.31 -2.50 -6.56
N SER A 221 -10.58 -2.81 -7.63
CA SER A 221 -9.28 -3.47 -7.52
C SER A 221 -8.24 -2.53 -6.93
N ALA A 222 -7.44 -3.01 -5.97
CA ALA A 222 -6.23 -2.32 -5.52
C ALA A 222 -4.98 -2.71 -6.32
N GLY A 223 -5.12 -3.50 -7.39
CA GLY A 223 -3.99 -3.96 -8.20
C GLY A 223 -2.93 -4.68 -7.36
N ASP A 224 -1.70 -4.18 -7.37
CA ASP A 224 -0.57 -4.72 -6.62
C ASP A 224 -0.22 -3.89 -5.36
N MET A 225 -1.15 -3.08 -4.86
CA MET A 225 -0.94 -2.39 -3.58
C MET A 225 -0.74 -3.38 -2.42
N THR A 226 -0.10 -2.90 -1.37
CA THR A 226 -0.17 -3.52 -0.03
C THR A 226 -1.49 -3.18 0.64
N ALA A 227 -1.85 -3.89 1.71
CA ALA A 227 -3.08 -3.57 2.45
C ALA A 227 -2.95 -2.19 3.11
N GLU A 228 -1.78 -1.87 3.64
CA GLU A 228 -1.40 -0.61 4.26
C GLU A 228 -1.62 0.56 3.31
N ALA A 229 -1.14 0.44 2.06
CA ALA A 229 -1.30 1.46 1.04
C ALA A 229 -2.75 1.59 0.56
N ALA A 230 -3.47 0.48 0.38
CA ALA A 230 -4.88 0.51 -0.01
C ALA A 230 -5.76 1.17 1.08
N ILE A 231 -5.52 0.86 2.35
CA ILE A 231 -6.20 1.49 3.49
C ILE A 231 -5.90 2.99 3.53
N ALA A 232 -4.62 3.36 3.44
CA ALA A 232 -4.20 4.76 3.45
C ALA A 232 -4.77 5.55 2.27
N LYS A 233 -4.76 4.99 1.05
CA LYS A 233 -5.33 5.63 -0.15
C LYS A 233 -6.84 5.81 -0.03
N LEU A 234 -7.55 4.79 0.45
CA LEU A 234 -9.00 4.89 0.65
C LEU A 234 -9.35 5.97 1.68
N SER A 235 -8.65 5.95 2.81
CA SER A 235 -8.78 6.94 3.89
C SER A 235 -8.53 8.37 3.38
N TYR A 236 -7.48 8.55 2.59
CA TYR A 236 -7.12 9.82 1.97
C TYR A 236 -8.21 10.34 1.00
N LEU A 237 -8.70 9.48 0.10
CA LEU A 237 -9.69 9.89 -0.91
C LEU A 237 -11.06 10.21 -0.29
N LEU A 238 -11.49 9.41 0.70
CA LEU A 238 -12.74 9.67 1.43
C LEU A 238 -12.68 11.00 2.19
N ALA A 239 -11.55 11.32 2.83
CA ALA A 239 -11.37 12.61 3.50
C ALA A 239 -11.41 13.81 2.55
N ARG A 240 -11.08 13.60 1.26
CA ARG A 240 -11.22 14.60 0.20
C ARG A 240 -12.64 14.70 -0.37
N GLY A 241 -13.58 13.89 0.11
CA GLY A 241 -14.96 13.87 -0.36
C GLY A 241 -15.15 13.22 -1.73
N TYR A 242 -14.22 12.33 -2.14
CA TYR A 242 -14.37 11.62 -3.41
C TYR A 242 -15.59 10.69 -3.35
N THR A 243 -16.35 10.67 -4.43
CA THR A 243 -17.45 9.72 -4.65
C THR A 243 -16.93 8.31 -4.91
N GLN A 244 -17.80 7.31 -4.79
CA GLN A 244 -17.43 5.91 -5.08
C GLN A 244 -16.85 5.74 -6.50
N GLU A 245 -17.39 6.45 -7.49
CA GLU A 245 -16.92 6.41 -8.88
C GLU A 245 -15.54 7.06 -9.03
N GLU A 246 -15.31 8.22 -8.41
CA GLU A 246 -14.01 8.87 -8.42
C GLU A 246 -12.95 8.02 -7.69
N ILE A 247 -13.32 7.37 -6.59
CA ILE A 247 -12.45 6.43 -5.88
C ILE A 247 -12.10 5.26 -6.81
N ALA A 248 -13.08 4.65 -7.49
CA ALA A 248 -12.84 3.55 -8.43
C ALA A 248 -11.82 3.95 -9.51
N ASN A 249 -12.05 5.09 -10.17
CA ASN A 249 -11.16 5.61 -11.21
C ASN A 249 -9.77 5.99 -10.68
N THR A 250 -9.68 6.45 -9.44
CA THR A 250 -8.41 6.86 -8.83
C THR A 250 -7.60 5.67 -8.33
N PHE A 251 -8.25 4.58 -7.93
CA PHE A 251 -7.58 3.36 -7.49
C PHE A 251 -6.82 2.65 -8.61
N GLU A 252 -7.20 2.86 -9.87
CA GLU A 252 -6.49 2.35 -11.05
C GLU A 252 -5.21 3.13 -11.40
N LYS A 253 -4.99 4.30 -10.78
CA LYS A 253 -3.88 5.21 -11.09
C LYS A 253 -2.94 5.34 -9.90
N SER A 254 -1.65 5.33 -10.16
CA SER A 254 -0.62 5.55 -9.15
C SER A 254 -0.58 7.02 -8.76
N LEU A 255 -0.85 7.32 -7.49
CA LEU A 255 -0.73 8.69 -6.97
C LEU A 255 0.68 8.97 -6.43
N ARG A 256 1.30 7.96 -5.83
CA ARG A 256 2.53 8.03 -5.03
C ARG A 256 3.40 6.77 -5.21
N GLY A 257 3.31 6.13 -6.36
CA GLY A 257 4.08 4.92 -6.65
C GLY A 257 3.62 3.68 -5.89
N GLU A 258 2.42 3.70 -5.29
CA GLU A 258 1.84 2.64 -4.47
C GLU A 258 1.37 1.42 -5.27
N LEU A 259 1.13 1.61 -6.57
CA LEU A 259 0.71 0.57 -7.49
C LEU A 259 1.50 0.65 -8.80
N THR A 260 1.61 -0.47 -9.49
CA THR A 260 2.24 -0.57 -10.80
C THR A 260 1.15 -0.37 -11.84
N GLU A 261 1.21 0.75 -12.56
CA GLU A 261 0.25 1.01 -13.62
C GLU A 261 0.49 -0.01 -14.73
N ASN A 262 -0.58 -0.66 -15.21
CA ASN A 262 -0.48 -1.70 -16.23
C ASN A 262 0.16 -1.13 -17.51
N ASN A 263 1.46 -1.36 -17.70
CA ASN A 263 1.98 -1.65 -19.02
C ASN A 263 1.62 -3.10 -19.29
N ILE A 264 0.66 -3.30 -20.20
CA ILE A 264 0.28 -4.54 -20.88
C ILE A 264 1.13 -5.74 -20.43
N ALA A 265 0.48 -6.71 -19.77
CA ALA A 265 1.11 -7.98 -19.40
C ALA A 265 1.92 -8.49 -20.61
N ALA A 266 3.21 -8.74 -20.39
CA ALA A 266 4.07 -9.34 -21.40
C ALA A 266 3.36 -10.56 -22.00
N ASP A 267 3.31 -10.64 -23.33
CA ASP A 267 2.81 -11.80 -24.07
C ASP A 267 3.42 -13.06 -23.44
N ASP A 268 2.61 -13.84 -22.72
CA ASP A 268 3.01 -15.14 -22.23
C ASP A 268 2.80 -16.13 -23.37
N PRO A 269 3.87 -16.58 -24.06
CA PRO A 269 3.75 -17.46 -25.21
C PRO A 269 3.16 -18.83 -24.85
N PHE A 270 3.02 -19.16 -23.56
CA PHE A 270 2.40 -20.38 -23.09
C PHE A 270 0.89 -20.25 -22.84
N ARG A 271 0.33 -19.03 -22.78
CA ARG A 271 -1.11 -18.81 -22.53
C ARG A 271 -1.99 -19.18 -23.74
N ASP A 272 -1.42 -19.13 -24.94
CA ASP A 272 -2.08 -19.49 -26.21
C ASP A 272 -1.91 -20.96 -26.63
N LEU A 273 -1.26 -21.79 -25.80
CA LEU A 273 -1.16 -23.23 -26.06
C LEU A 273 -2.44 -23.93 -25.61
N SER A 274 -3.52 -23.80 -26.40
CA SER A 274 -4.67 -24.68 -26.27
C SER A 274 -4.31 -26.06 -26.79
N PHE A 275 -4.09 -27.03 -25.89
CA PHE A 275 -4.06 -28.44 -26.26
C PHE A 275 -5.49 -28.95 -26.33
N ASP A 276 -5.93 -29.35 -27.52
CA ASP A 276 -7.20 -30.00 -27.74
C ASP A 276 -7.13 -31.41 -27.13
N VAL A 277 -7.63 -31.57 -25.90
CA VAL A 277 -7.68 -32.87 -25.23
C VAL A 277 -9.04 -33.50 -25.56
N SER A 278 -9.16 -34.01 -26.78
CA SER A 278 -10.21 -34.94 -27.16
C SER A 278 -9.60 -36.30 -27.49
N GLU A 279 -9.59 -37.20 -26.51
CA GLU A 279 -9.63 -38.66 -26.71
C GLU A 279 -10.63 -39.27 -25.72
#